data_AF-A0A938KSM4-F1
#
_entry.id   AF-A0A938KSM4-F1
#
_cell.length_a   1.000
_cell.length_b   1.000
_cell.length_c   1.000
_cell.angle_alpha   90.00
_cell.angle_beta   90.00
_cell.angle_gamma   90.00
#
_symmetry.space_group_name_H-M   'P 1'
#
loop_
_entity.id
_entity.type
_entity.pdbx_description
1 polymer ?
#
loop_
_entity_poly.entity_id
_entity_poly.type
_entity_poly.pdbx_seq_one_letter_code
_entity_poly.pdbx_strand_id
1 'polypeptide(L)' 'MSVYRFKVIIEDYEDLFREIEVKASQSFEDLHFAILKAFGFDLKHPASFFYSDDLWHME' A
#
# COMPACT_ATOMS: atom_id res chain seq x y z
N MET A 1 13.58 -13.99 -8.04
CA MET A 1 12.56 -12.92 -8.25
C MET A 1 12.38 -12.23 -6.92
N SER A 2 12.58 -10.91 -6.87
CA SER A 2 12.47 -10.14 -5.63
C SER A 2 11.00 -9.85 -5.31
N VAL A 3 10.66 -9.90 -4.02
CA VAL A 3 9.33 -9.61 -3.49
C VAL A 3 9.50 -8.54 -2.42
N TYR A 4 8.68 -7.50 -2.50
CA TYR A 4 8.54 -6.48 -1.48
C TYR A 4 7.38 -6.86 -0.55
N ARG A 5 7.58 -6.70 0.75
CA ARG A 5 6.53 -6.84 1.76
C ARG A 5 6.22 -5.48 2.36
N PHE A 6 5.01 -5.01 2.14
CA PHE A 6 4.50 -3.75 2.67
C PHE A 6 3.62 -4.01 3.88
N LYS A 7 3.84 -3.27 4.96
CA LYS A 7 2.88 -3.16 6.06
C LYS A 7 2.03 -1.91 5.81
N VAL A 8 0.73 -2.10 5.66
CA VAL A 8 -0.23 -1.02 5.41
C VAL A 8 -1.08 -0.85 6.65
N ILE A 9 -1.14 0.39 7.16
CA ILE A 9 -1.83 0.78 8.39
C ILE A 9 -2.79 1.92 8.02
N ILE A 10 -3.96 1.94 8.65
CA ILE A 10 -4.90 3.06 8.54
C ILE A 10 -4.59 4.02 9.68
N GLU A 11 -4.38 5.31 9.38
CA GLU A 11 -3.93 6.33 10.34
C GLU A 11 -4.75 6.34 11.64
N ASP A 12 -6.08 6.26 11.54
CA ASP A 12 -6.98 6.26 12.70
C ASP A 12 -7.11 4.89 13.41
N TYR A 13 -6.50 3.83 12.88
CA TYR A 13 -6.63 2.45 13.37
C TYR A 13 -5.29 1.70 13.35
N GLU A 14 -4.39 2.05 14.27
CA GLU A 14 -3.04 1.47 14.35
C GLU A 14 -3.03 -0.06 14.52
N ASP A 15 -4.02 -0.62 15.21
CA ASP A 15 -4.17 -2.07 15.41
C ASP A 15 -4.68 -2.81 14.15
N LEU A 16 -5.22 -2.08 13.18
CA LEU A 16 -5.73 -2.63 11.94
C LEU A 16 -4.69 -2.44 10.82
N PHE A 17 -3.88 -3.48 10.63
CA PHE A 17 -2.91 -3.52 9.54
C PHE A 17 -3.09 -4.73 8.61
N ARG A 18 -2.51 -4.62 7.43
CA ARG A 18 -2.36 -5.73 6.47
C ARG A 18 -0.93 -5.80 5.99
N GLU A 19 -0.43 -7.02 5.89
CA GLU A 19 0.81 -7.29 5.19
C GLU A 19 0.49 -7.71 3.75
N ILE A 20 1.12 -7.05 2.79
CA ILE A 20 0.89 -7.25 1.37
C ILE A 20 2.22 -7.54 0.70
N GLU A 21 2.26 -8.63 -0.06
CA GLU A 21 3.43 -9.01 -0.84
C GLU A 21 3.22 -8.62 -2.30
N VAL A 22 4.18 -7.89 -2.86
CA VAL A 22 4.17 -7.42 -4.24
C VAL A 22 5.51 -7.76 -4.89
N LYS A 23 5.46 -8.35 -6.08
CA LYS A 23 6.67 -8.67 -6.86
C LYS A 23 7.30 -7.38 -7.37
N ALA A 24 8.64 -7.35 -7.49
CA ALA A 24 9.34 -6.19 -8.03
C ALA A 24 8.97 -5.84 -9.49
N SER A 25 8.30 -6.74 -10.21
CA SER A 25 7.79 -6.52 -11.57
C SER A 25 6.38 -5.94 -11.62
N GLN A 26 5.68 -5.82 -10.49
CA GLN A 26 4.32 -5.30 -10.42
C GLN A 26 4.31 -3.77 -10.32
N SER A 27 3.22 -3.17 -10.82
CA SER A 27 3.03 -1.73 -10.86
C SER A 27 2.43 -1.17 -9.56
N PHE A 28 2.38 0.15 -9.43
CA PHE A 28 1.63 0.81 -8.34
C PHE A 28 0.12 0.58 -8.43
N GLU A 29 -0.43 0.35 -9.63
CA GLU A 29 -1.83 -0.03 -9.80
C GLU A 29 -2.10 -1.42 -9.20
N ASP A 30 -1.17 -2.38 -9.40
CA ASP A 30 -1.26 -3.70 -8.76
C ASP A 30 -1.23 -3.58 -7.23
N LEU A 31 -0.33 -2.74 -6.69
CA LEU A 31 -0.25 -2.46 -5.26
C LEU A 31 -1.56 -1.82 -4.75
N HIS A 32 -2.11 -0.85 -5.47
CA HIS A 32 -3.39 -0.23 -5.14
C HIS A 32 -4.52 -1.25 -5.02
N PHE A 33 -4.70 -2.10 -6.04
CA PHE A 33 -5.73 -3.14 -5.98
C PHE A 33 -5.46 -4.20 -4.92
N ALA A 34 -4.20 -4.52 -4.63
CA ALA A 34 -3.84 -5.41 -3.53
C ALA A 34 -4.26 -4.84 -2.17
N ILE A 35 -4.05 -3.53 -1.95
CA ILE A 35 -4.50 -2.81 -0.75
C ILE A 35 -6.02 -2.90 -0.63
N LEU A 36 -6.76 -2.51 -1.67
CA LEU A 36 -8.23 -2.53 -1.63
C LEU A 36 -8.77 -3.94 -1.32
N LYS A 37 -8.19 -4.98 -1.94
CA LYS A 37 -8.57 -6.38 -1.68
C LYS A 37 -8.25 -6.83 -0.26
N ALA A 38 -7.10 -6.44 0.29
CA ALA A 38 -6.67 -6.87 1.63
C ALA A 38 -7.56 -6.31 2.76
N PHE A 39 -8.12 -5.13 2.55
CA PHE A 39 -9.06 -4.49 3.48
C PHE A 39 -10.54 -4.75 3.15
N GLY A 40 -10.83 -5.40 2.02
CA GLY A 40 -12.21 -5.69 1.61
C GLY A 40 -12.99 -4.47 1.10
N PHE A 41 -12.29 -3.46 0.59
CA PHE A 41 -12.91 -2.29 -0.02
C PHE A 41 -13.47 -2.61 -1.41
N ASP A 42 -14.35 -1.74 -1.89
CA ASP A 42 -14.78 -1.78 -3.28
C ASP A 42 -13.66 -1.32 -4.22
N LEU A 43 -13.48 -2.04 -5.31
CA LEU A 43 -12.34 -1.86 -6.24
C LEU A 43 -12.52 -0.68 -7.21
N LYS A 44 -13.17 0.40 -6.75
CA LYS A 44 -13.64 1.49 -7.61
C LYS A 44 -13.04 2.86 -7.27
N HIS A 45 -12.51 3.02 -6.07
CA HIS A 45 -12.02 4.30 -5.61
C HIS A 45 -10.56 4.50 -6.05
N PRO A 46 -10.23 5.61 -6.73
CA PRO A 46 -8.86 5.91 -7.11
C PRO A 46 -8.02 6.29 -5.88
N ALA A 47 -6.70 6.15 -5.99
CA ALA A 47 -5.75 6.58 -4.98
C ALA A 47 -4.49 7.18 -5.61
N SER A 48 -3.77 7.97 -4.83
CA SER A 48 -2.45 8.49 -5.15
C SER A 48 -1.46 8.00 -4.10
N PHE A 49 -0.23 7.73 -4.52
CA PHE A 49 0.85 7.33 -3.63
C PHE A 49 1.83 8.47 -3.47
N PHE A 50 2.27 8.69 -2.23
CA PHE A 50 3.33 9.61 -1.85
C PHE A 50 4.35 8.82 -1.05
N TYR A 51 5.62 9.17 -1.19
CA TYR A 51 6.66 8.68 -0.30
C TYR A 51 7.26 9.88 0.43
N SER A 52 7.69 9.66 1.66
CA SER A 52 8.49 10.64 2.38
C SER A 52 9.89 10.11 2.58
N ASP A 53 10.86 11.02 2.68
CA ASP A 53 12.18 10.67 3.16
C ASP A 53 12.18 10.39 4.67
N ASP A 54 13.36 10.03 5.21
CA ASP A 54 13.55 9.79 6.64
C ASP A 54 13.30 11.03 7.52
N LEU A 55 13.23 12.22 6.91
CA LEU A 55 12.96 13.52 7.55
C LEU A 55 11.50 13.97 7.36
N TRP A 56 10.62 13.11 6.85
CA TRP A 56 9.21 13.41 6.56
C TRP A 56 8.98 14.50 5.51
N HIS A 57 9.97 14.82 4.67
CA HIS A 57 9.71 15.64 3.51
C HIS A 57 8.93 14.84 2.48
N MET A 58 7.80 15.39 2.06
CA MET A 58 6.99 14.85 0.98
C MET A 58 7.52 15.39 -0.34
N GLU A 59 7.92 14.51 -1.25
CA GLU A 59 8.19 14.83 -2.66
C GLU A 59 7.11 14.24 -3.57
#